data_AF-A0A924S4Y7-F1
#
_entry.id   AF-A0A924S4Y7-F1
#
_cell.length_a   1.000
_cell.length_b   1.000
_cell.length_c   1.000
_cell.angle_alpha   90.00
_cell.angle_beta   90.00
_cell.angle_gamma   90.00
#
_symmetry.space_group_name_H-M   'P 1'
#
loop_
_entity.id
_entity.type
_entity.pdbx_description
1 polymer ?
#
loop_
_entity_poly.entity_id
_entity_poly.type
_entity_poly.pdbx_seq_one_letter_code
_entity_poly.pdbx_strand_id
1 'polypeptide(L)'
;SALQARDEVEHSYGAIWLYLATRRDGGDGVQAVKPYEPTAMAPEWPYGVLQLMEGRIGMAAALEASHENGQRSANRECELYYFAGEKALADGDLATARKYLRMSVATGVTEFIEYQTAQRELKRIGDK
;
A
#
# COMPACT_ATOMS: atom_id res chain seq x y z
N SER A 1 24.56 1.68 -4.58
CA SER A 1 25.13 0.51 -3.87
C SER A 1 24.00 -0.28 -3.23
N ALA A 2 24.23 -1.52 -2.76
CA ALA A 2 23.18 -2.31 -2.10
C ALA A 2 22.62 -1.66 -0.81
N LEU A 3 23.42 -0.82 -0.14
CA LEU A 3 22.99 -0.02 1.01
C LEU A 3 21.98 1.06 0.61
N GLN A 4 22.29 1.82 -0.44
CA GLN A 4 21.39 2.87 -0.95
C GLN A 4 20.02 2.33 -1.39
N ALA A 5 19.99 1.14 -2.00
CA ALA A 5 18.73 0.50 -2.40
C ALA A 5 17.88 0.07 -1.19
N ARG A 6 18.50 -0.43 -0.12
CA ARG A 6 17.79 -0.78 1.12
C ARG A 6 17.22 0.45 1.82
N ASP A 7 18.02 1.52 1.91
CA ASP A 7 17.57 2.78 2.51
C ASP A 7 16.36 3.35 1.75
N GLU A 8 16.35 3.28 0.42
CA GLU A 8 15.23 3.76 -0.41
C GLU A 8 13.94 2.96 -0.21
N VAL A 9 14.04 1.63 -0.05
CA VAL A 9 12.89 0.77 0.26
C VAL A 9 12.31 1.11 1.64
N GLU A 10 13.16 1.23 2.65
CA GLU A 10 12.72 1.59 4.00
C GLU A 10 12.05 2.98 4.04
N HIS A 11 12.62 3.97 3.36
CA HIS A 11 12.00 5.30 3.22
C HIS A 11 10.65 5.24 2.51
N SER A 12 10.51 4.39 1.49
CA SER A 12 9.25 4.23 0.74
C SER A 12 8.13 3.64 1.60
N TYR A 13 8.43 2.62 2.43
CA TYR A 13 7.47 2.14 3.43
C TYR A 13 7.16 3.20 4.50
N GLY A 14 8.17 3.95 4.94
CA GLY A 14 7.98 5.08 5.85
C GLY A 14 7.02 6.14 5.29
N ALA A 15 7.14 6.48 4.02
CA ALA A 15 6.25 7.42 3.33
C ALA A 15 4.81 6.89 3.26
N ILE A 16 4.60 5.60 2.97
CA ILE A 16 3.25 4.99 2.97
C ILE A 16 2.58 5.09 4.34
N TRP A 17 3.31 4.80 5.42
CA TRP A 17 2.77 4.93 6.77
C TRP A 17 2.53 6.39 7.17
N LEU A 18 3.42 7.31 6.80
CA LEU A 18 3.25 8.74 7.02
C LEU A 18 1.99 9.25 6.30
N TYR A 19 1.78 8.84 5.05
CA TYR A 19 0.55 9.14 4.31
C TYR A 19 -0.68 8.68 5.11
N LEU A 20 -0.73 7.41 5.52
CA LEU A 20 -1.89 6.85 6.23
C LEU A 20 -2.14 7.54 7.56
N ALA A 21 -1.09 7.75 8.36
CA ALA A 21 -1.19 8.43 9.64
C ALA A 21 -1.74 9.85 9.46
N THR A 22 -1.21 10.59 8.48
CA THR A 22 -1.68 11.95 8.16
C THR A 22 -3.15 11.95 7.75
N ARG A 23 -3.56 11.05 6.86
CA ARG A 23 -4.97 10.96 6.42
C ARG A 23 -5.91 10.61 7.57
N ARG A 24 -5.50 9.70 8.47
CA ARG A 24 -6.28 9.32 9.66
C ARG A 24 -6.46 10.46 10.65
N ASP A 25 -5.51 11.37 10.71
CA ASP A 25 -5.59 12.60 11.51
C ASP A 25 -6.37 13.73 10.80
N GLY A 26 -6.90 13.47 9.59
CA GLY A 26 -7.64 14.45 8.78
C GLY A 26 -6.77 15.40 7.97
N GLY A 27 -5.45 15.18 7.93
CA GLY A 27 -4.50 15.96 7.14
C GLY A 27 -4.41 15.53 5.67
N ASP A 28 -3.59 16.27 4.92
CA ASP A 28 -3.27 15.96 3.51
C ASP A 28 -2.04 15.04 3.43
N GLY A 29 -2.31 13.75 3.21
CA GLY A 29 -1.27 12.73 3.08
C GLY A 29 -0.35 12.94 1.88
N VAL A 30 -0.82 13.55 0.78
CA VAL A 30 -0.01 13.83 -0.41
C VAL A 30 1.02 14.91 -0.09
N GLN A 31 0.62 15.98 0.61
CA GLN A 31 1.58 17.02 1.02
C GLN A 31 2.59 16.49 2.05
N ALA A 32 2.17 15.61 2.95
CA ALA A 32 3.05 15.08 4.00
C ALA A 32 4.20 14.22 3.43
N VAL A 33 3.97 13.47 2.36
CA VAL A 33 4.98 12.55 1.80
C VAL A 33 5.87 13.18 0.72
N LYS A 34 5.49 14.35 0.19
CA LYS A 34 6.23 15.04 -0.87
C LYS A 34 7.75 15.20 -0.61
N PRO A 35 8.23 15.47 0.63
CA PRO A 35 9.66 15.55 0.90
C PRO A 35 10.42 14.21 0.82
N TYR A 36 9.68 13.09 0.80
CA TYR A 36 10.20 11.73 0.85
C TYR A 36 10.03 10.98 -0.48
N GLU A 37 9.70 11.70 -1.56
CA GLU A 37 9.62 11.14 -2.90
C GLU A 37 11.00 10.56 -3.32
N PRO A 38 11.03 9.34 -3.89
CA PRO A 38 12.27 8.73 -4.32
C PRO A 38 12.93 9.55 -5.43
N THR A 39 14.26 9.62 -5.40
CA THR A 39 15.05 10.33 -6.40
C THR A 39 15.48 9.44 -7.58
N ALA A 40 15.29 8.12 -7.47
CA ALA A 40 15.62 7.18 -8.52
C ALA A 40 14.74 7.39 -9.76
N MET A 41 15.31 7.16 -10.96
CA MET A 41 14.55 7.23 -12.22
C MET A 41 13.48 6.13 -12.35
N ALA A 42 13.72 4.98 -11.71
CA ALA A 42 12.79 3.86 -11.65
C ALA A 42 12.78 3.31 -10.23
N PRO A 43 12.04 3.94 -9.30
CA PRO A 43 11.98 3.50 -7.91
C PRO A 43 11.39 2.09 -7.82
N GLU A 44 11.96 1.28 -6.94
CA GLU A 44 11.53 -0.09 -6.72
C GLU A 44 10.23 -0.16 -5.88
N TRP A 45 9.75 -1.38 -5.66
CA TRP A 45 8.69 -1.65 -4.70
C TRP A 45 9.09 -1.11 -3.30
N PRO A 46 8.18 -0.45 -2.54
CA PRO A 46 6.72 -0.34 -2.73
C PRO A 46 6.21 0.96 -3.38
N TYR A 47 7.02 1.70 -4.16
CA TYR A 47 6.63 3.04 -4.65
C TYR A 47 5.30 3.09 -5.45
N GLY A 48 4.96 2.01 -6.17
CA GLY A 48 3.67 1.89 -6.85
C GLY A 48 2.45 1.99 -5.90
N VAL A 49 2.60 1.57 -4.64
CA VAL A 49 1.57 1.73 -3.61
C VAL A 49 1.36 3.21 -3.30
N LEU A 50 2.44 3.97 -3.08
CA LEU A 50 2.36 5.40 -2.77
C LEU A 50 1.68 6.18 -3.91
N GLN A 51 2.10 5.92 -5.15
CA GLN A 51 1.50 6.53 -6.33
C GLN A 51 -0.01 6.23 -6.45
N LEU A 52 -0.43 5.01 -6.14
CA LEU A 52 -1.86 4.65 -6.09
C LEU A 52 -2.57 5.47 -5.01
N MET A 53 -1.97 5.60 -3.83
CA MET A 53 -2.58 6.29 -2.70
C MET A 53 -2.73 7.78 -2.95
N GLU A 54 -1.79 8.40 -3.66
CA GLU A 54 -1.87 9.81 -4.07
C GLU A 54 -2.78 10.04 -5.28
N GLY A 55 -3.30 8.96 -5.90
CA GLY A 55 -4.13 9.04 -7.09
C GLY A 55 -3.35 9.33 -8.37
N ARG A 56 -2.01 9.21 -8.36
CA ARG A 56 -1.14 9.40 -9.54
C ARG A 56 -1.31 8.26 -10.55
N ILE A 57 -1.57 7.05 -10.07
CA ILE A 57 -1.85 5.88 -10.90
C ILE A 57 -3.12 5.16 -10.44
N GLY A 58 -3.75 4.42 -11.36
CA GLY A 58 -4.89 3.55 -11.03
C GLY A 58 -4.44 2.15 -10.58
N MET A 59 -5.38 1.39 -10.01
CA MET A 59 -5.14 0.03 -9.48
C MET A 59 -4.50 -0.91 -10.52
N ALA A 60 -4.87 -0.83 -11.80
CA ALA A 60 -4.27 -1.67 -12.84
C ALA A 60 -2.77 -1.41 -13.02
N ALA A 61 -2.34 -0.14 -13.05
CA ALA A 61 -0.92 0.21 -13.15
C ALA A 61 -0.16 -0.13 -11.86
N ALA A 62 -0.79 0.01 -10.70
CA ALA A 62 -0.20 -0.39 -9.42
C ALA A 62 -0.01 -1.92 -9.33
N LEU A 63 -0.92 -2.71 -9.90
CA LEU A 63 -0.77 -4.16 -10.02
C LEU A 63 0.41 -4.56 -10.91
N GLU A 64 0.58 -3.91 -12.06
CA GLU A 64 1.76 -4.13 -12.90
C GLU A 64 3.06 -3.77 -12.16
N ALA A 65 3.06 -2.69 -11.37
CA ALA A 65 4.20 -2.32 -10.53
C ALA A 65 4.46 -3.32 -9.38
N SER A 66 3.47 -4.12 -9.00
CA SER A 66 3.63 -5.19 -8.01
C SER A 66 4.30 -6.45 -8.57
N HIS A 67 4.56 -6.51 -9.88
CA HIS A 67 5.31 -7.61 -10.46
C HIS A 67 6.76 -7.64 -9.94
N GLU A 68 7.26 -8.84 -9.70
CA GLU A 68 8.65 -9.10 -9.34
C GLU A 68 9.28 -9.92 -10.46
N ASN A 69 10.40 -9.44 -11.02
CA ASN A 69 11.05 -10.05 -12.20
C ASN A 69 10.09 -10.27 -13.39
N GLY A 70 9.12 -9.36 -13.58
CA GLY A 70 8.13 -9.41 -14.66
C GLY A 70 7.02 -10.45 -14.46
N GLN A 71 6.91 -11.03 -13.26
CA GLN A 71 5.85 -11.99 -12.92
C GLN A 71 5.02 -11.50 -11.75
N ARG A 72 3.78 -11.98 -11.65
CA ARG A 72 2.91 -11.70 -10.51
C ARG A 72 3.55 -12.15 -9.20
N SER A 73 3.53 -11.28 -8.20
CA SER A 73 4.00 -11.56 -6.84
C SER A 73 2.82 -11.49 -5.89
N ALA A 74 2.40 -12.64 -5.35
CA ALA A 74 1.31 -12.69 -4.37
C ALA A 74 1.61 -11.83 -3.13
N ASN A 75 2.89 -11.72 -2.77
CA ASN A 75 3.37 -10.92 -1.65
C ASN A 75 3.14 -9.42 -1.88
N ARG A 76 3.61 -8.88 -3.01
CA ARG A 76 3.44 -7.47 -3.35
C ARG A 76 1.98 -7.12 -3.64
N GLU A 77 1.22 -8.05 -4.22
CA GLU A 77 -0.24 -7.90 -4.37
C GLU A 77 -0.94 -7.84 -3.00
N CYS A 78 -0.53 -8.66 -2.03
CA CYS A 78 -1.09 -8.66 -0.67
C CYS A 78 -0.93 -7.29 -0.01
N GLU A 79 0.28 -6.74 -0.08
CA GLU A 79 0.62 -5.40 0.40
C GLU A 79 -0.15 -4.31 -0.35
N LEU A 80 -0.20 -4.36 -1.69
CA LEU A 80 -0.93 -3.40 -2.51
C LEU A 80 -2.40 -3.29 -2.10
N TYR A 81 -3.06 -4.45 -2.01
CA TYR A 81 -4.47 -4.51 -1.64
C TYR A 81 -4.69 -4.11 -0.19
N TYR A 82 -3.78 -4.46 0.72
CA TYR A 82 -3.85 -4.01 2.10
C TYR A 82 -3.81 -2.48 2.19
N PHE A 83 -2.79 -1.84 1.61
CA PHE A 83 -2.65 -0.38 1.68
C PHE A 83 -3.76 0.37 0.94
N ALA A 84 -4.28 -0.18 -0.17
CA ALA A 84 -5.46 0.36 -0.83
C ALA A 84 -6.71 0.30 0.07
N GLY A 85 -6.87 -0.79 0.82
CA GLY A 85 -7.92 -0.95 1.82
C GLY A 85 -7.77 0.03 2.99
N GLU A 86 -6.56 0.18 3.53
CA GLU A 86 -6.25 1.10 4.62
C GLU A 86 -6.48 2.56 4.23
N LYS A 87 -6.14 2.94 3.01
CA LYS A 87 -6.46 4.27 2.46
C LYS A 87 -7.98 4.45 2.39
N ALA A 88 -8.71 3.47 1.86
CA ALA A 88 -10.17 3.57 1.78
C ALA A 88 -10.82 3.69 3.17
N LEU A 89 -10.27 3.01 4.18
CA LEU A 89 -10.69 3.21 5.58
C LEU A 89 -10.41 4.63 6.07
N ALA A 90 -9.23 5.19 5.78
CA ALA A 90 -8.90 6.57 6.13
C ALA A 90 -9.80 7.59 5.40
N ASP A 91 -10.27 7.25 4.20
CA ASP A 91 -11.20 8.08 3.41
C ASP A 91 -12.67 7.90 3.83
N GLY A 92 -12.98 6.95 4.73
CA GLY A 92 -14.36 6.62 5.13
C GLY A 92 -15.13 5.77 4.09
N ASP A 93 -14.48 5.30 3.02
CA ASP A 93 -15.10 4.45 2.00
C ASP A 93 -15.04 2.97 2.43
N LEU A 94 -16.03 2.57 3.22
CA LEU A 94 -16.14 1.19 3.72
C LEU A 94 -16.35 0.15 2.62
N ALA A 95 -16.97 0.52 1.50
CA ALA A 95 -17.24 -0.42 0.40
C ALA A 95 -15.92 -0.78 -0.31
N THR A 96 -15.12 0.24 -0.63
CA THR A 96 -13.80 0.06 -1.23
C THR A 96 -12.82 -0.60 -0.24
N ALA A 97 -12.88 -0.25 1.04
CA ALA A 97 -12.09 -0.90 2.08
C ALA A 97 -12.35 -2.42 2.13
N ARG A 98 -13.61 -2.86 2.23
CA ARG A 98 -13.95 -4.30 2.24
C ARG A 98 -13.44 -5.01 1.01
N LYS A 99 -13.62 -4.40 -0.17
CA LYS A 99 -13.17 -4.98 -1.44
C LYS A 99 -11.69 -5.28 -1.39
N TYR A 100 -10.85 -4.29 -1.09
CA TYR A 100 -9.40 -4.47 -1.16
C TYR A 100 -8.85 -5.29 0.00
N LEU A 101 -9.36 -5.14 1.22
CA LEU A 101 -8.93 -5.99 2.33
C LEU A 101 -9.26 -7.48 2.07
N ARG A 102 -10.42 -7.79 1.46
CA ARG A 102 -10.73 -9.16 1.01
C ARG A 102 -9.77 -9.66 -0.07
N MET A 103 -9.37 -8.79 -1.00
CA MET A 103 -8.38 -9.14 -2.03
C MET A 103 -7.00 -9.42 -1.42
N SER A 104 -6.58 -8.65 -0.41
CA SER A 104 -5.36 -8.92 0.36
C SER A 104 -5.42 -10.30 1.02
N VAL A 105 -6.52 -10.63 1.69
CA VAL A 105 -6.73 -11.97 2.28
C VAL A 105 -6.79 -13.07 1.21
N ALA A 106 -7.36 -12.79 0.03
CA ALA A 106 -7.47 -13.77 -1.05
C ALA A 106 -6.11 -14.15 -1.68
N THR A 107 -5.05 -13.38 -1.44
CA THR A 107 -3.69 -13.75 -1.87
C THR A 107 -3.15 -15.00 -1.18
N GLY A 108 -3.65 -15.31 0.03
CA GLY A 108 -3.24 -16.48 0.81
C GLY A 108 -1.87 -16.36 1.49
N VAL A 109 -1.24 -15.18 1.50
CA VAL A 109 0.10 -14.95 2.07
C VAL A 109 0.03 -14.83 3.61
N THR A 110 -0.23 -15.94 4.29
CA THR A 110 -0.57 -15.98 5.73
C THR A 110 0.54 -15.52 6.68
N GLU A 111 1.79 -15.51 6.20
CA GLU A 111 2.98 -15.11 6.94
C GLU A 111 3.23 -13.60 6.94
N PHE A 112 2.48 -12.83 6.13
CA PHE A 112 2.61 -11.38 6.04
C PHE A 112 1.73 -10.66 7.07
N ILE A 113 2.24 -9.55 7.62
CA ILE A 113 1.49 -8.75 8.59
C ILE A 113 0.27 -8.08 7.94
N GLU A 114 0.36 -7.75 6.66
CA GLU A 114 -0.70 -7.16 5.84
C GLU A 114 -1.89 -8.10 5.72
N TYR A 115 -1.65 -9.40 5.46
CA TYR A 115 -2.69 -10.42 5.43
C TYR A 115 -3.43 -10.49 6.78
N GLN A 116 -2.68 -10.62 7.87
CA GLN A 116 -3.26 -10.76 9.20
C GLN A 116 -3.99 -9.49 9.64
N THR A 117 -3.47 -8.32 9.26
CA THR A 117 -4.09 -7.03 9.57
C THR A 117 -5.34 -6.82 8.74
N ALA A 118 -5.35 -7.22 7.46
CA ALA A 118 -6.55 -7.17 6.63
C ALA A 118 -7.71 -7.98 7.24
N GLN A 119 -7.44 -9.18 7.77
CA GLN A 119 -8.45 -9.97 8.50
C GLN A 119 -8.98 -9.23 9.74
N ARG A 120 -8.10 -8.60 10.51
CA ARG A 120 -8.49 -7.83 11.70
C ARG A 120 -9.33 -6.61 11.34
N GLU A 121 -8.95 -5.90 10.29
CA GLU A 121 -9.66 -4.73 9.78
C GLU A 121 -11.05 -5.09 9.25
N LEU A 122 -11.16 -6.18 8.47
CA LEU A 122 -12.45 -6.72 8.03
C LEU A 122 -13.36 -7.06 9.22
N LYS A 123 -12.83 -7.73 10.24
CA LYS A 123 -13.58 -8.01 11.47
C LYS A 123 -13.99 -6.72 12.20
N ARG A 124 -13.09 -5.74 12.29
CA ARG A 124 -13.34 -4.44 12.94
C ARG A 124 -14.48 -3.67 12.28
N ILE A 125 -14.57 -3.70 10.95
CA ILE A 125 -15.65 -3.03 10.19
C ILE A 125 -16.90 -3.91 10.01
N GLY A 126 -16.99 -5.05 10.71
CA GLY A 126 -18.17 -5.92 10.71
C GLY A 126 -18.39 -6.65 9.38
N ASP A 127 -17.31 -7.00 8.68
CA ASP A 127 -17.37 -7.91 7.54
C ASP A 127 -17.68 -9.34 8.01
N LYS A 128 -18.65 -9.98 7.35
CA LYS A 128 -19.11 -11.34 7.66
C LYS A 128 -18.49 -12.34 6.70
#